data_AF-A0A963SLQ0-F1
#
_entry.id   AF-A0A963SLQ0-F1
#
_cell.length_a   1.000
_cell.length_b   1.000
_cell.length_c   1.000
_cell.angle_alpha   90.00
_cell.angle_beta   90.00
_cell.angle_gamma   90.00
#
_symmetry.space_group_name_H-M   'P 1'
#
loop_
_entity.id
_entity.type
_entity.pdbx_description
1 polymer ?
#
loop_
_entity_poly.entity_id
_entity_poly.type
_entity_poly.pdbx_seq_one_letter_code
_entity_poly.pdbx_strand_id
1 'polypeptide(L)'
;MAVRSFVLGLVAASLLVPVAVSAQDEGLIVVTGSRVDRDEYDRYYDDDQSAIGLTRTADFFVKPIYVSSDSRDAETRKEELLAMLRATIERAESDGLRLVAGNYKLTPVTLARVAELDITAGRRPDTSRVLVYVRIPVGSGPDSVKDADERIERFVKSIPVTGRSYIETGSTALAINNPQQYRGAVVKAIADESKRYAAMFGNDYGIEIRGLDSELYFKQASETEVFLYIQHSFVIKPK
;
A
#
# COMPACT_ATOMS: atom_id res chain seq x y z
N MET A 1 56.80 -50.67 21.67
CA MET A 1 56.69 -49.44 22.49
C MET A 1 56.49 -48.28 21.52
N ALA A 2 55.47 -47.44 21.77
CA ALA A 2 55.00 -46.25 21.01
C ALA A 2 53.63 -46.44 20.33
N VAL A 3 52.60 -46.02 21.08
CA VAL A 3 51.22 -45.73 20.67
C VAL A 3 51.17 -44.29 20.15
N ARG A 4 50.38 -44.01 19.09
CA ARG A 4 49.66 -42.75 18.79
C ARG A 4 49.10 -42.83 17.37
N SER A 5 47.95 -42.30 16.97
CA SER A 5 46.68 -41.90 17.58
C SER A 5 45.80 -41.51 16.37
N PHE A 6 44.52 -41.91 16.42
CA PHE A 6 43.45 -41.58 15.46
C PHE A 6 43.33 -40.08 15.14
N VAL A 7 42.98 -39.75 13.89
CA VAL A 7 42.04 -38.67 13.56
C VAL A 7 41.20 -39.10 12.35
N LEU A 8 39.92 -39.40 12.57
CA LEU A 8 38.88 -39.53 11.55
C LEU A 8 38.46 -38.12 11.09
N GLY A 9 38.52 -37.84 9.80
CA GLY A 9 37.94 -36.63 9.20
C GLY A 9 36.47 -36.87 8.84
N LEU A 10 35.57 -36.12 9.48
CA LEU A 10 34.14 -36.10 9.16
C LEU A 10 33.83 -34.77 8.45
N VAL A 11 33.64 -34.83 7.13
CA VAL A 11 33.22 -33.69 6.30
C VAL A 11 31.71 -33.55 6.41
N ALA A 12 31.25 -32.55 7.17
CA ALA A 12 29.85 -32.17 7.23
C ALA A 12 29.53 -31.24 6.05
N ALA A 13 28.74 -31.75 5.09
CA ALA A 13 28.17 -30.96 4.00
C ALA A 13 26.98 -30.15 4.54
N SER A 14 27.15 -28.83 4.64
CA SER A 14 26.07 -27.89 4.96
C SER A 14 25.22 -27.63 3.70
N LEU A 15 24.02 -28.21 3.69
CA LEU A 15 22.95 -27.87 2.75
C LEU A 15 22.46 -26.44 3.02
N LEU A 16 22.81 -25.50 2.14
CA LEU A 16 22.18 -24.18 2.07
C LEU A 16 20.76 -24.34 1.52
N VAL A 17 19.77 -24.37 2.41
CA VAL A 17 18.37 -24.22 2.01
C VAL A 17 18.11 -22.72 1.78
N PRO A 18 17.72 -22.29 0.57
CA PRO A 18 17.30 -20.92 0.35
C PRO A 18 15.99 -20.69 1.12
N VAL A 19 16.06 -19.89 2.19
CA VAL A 19 14.87 -19.41 2.88
C VAL A 19 14.20 -18.42 1.94
N ALA A 20 13.01 -18.78 1.44
CA ALA A 20 12.14 -17.83 0.75
C ALA A 20 11.78 -16.73 1.75
N VAL A 21 12.34 -15.53 1.54
CA VAL A 21 11.93 -14.33 2.26
C VAL A 21 10.54 -13.97 1.77
N SER A 22 9.52 -14.41 2.49
CA SER A 22 8.17 -13.85 2.36
C SER A 22 8.24 -12.41 2.87
N ALA A 23 8.27 -11.45 1.94
CA ALA A 23 8.10 -10.05 2.25
C ALA A 23 6.80 -9.87 3.05
N GLN A 24 6.92 -9.62 4.35
CA GLN A 24 5.78 -9.33 5.20
C GLN A 24 5.26 -7.95 4.81
N ASP A 25 4.02 -7.91 4.33
CA ASP A 25 3.25 -6.72 3.93
C ASP A 25 2.91 -5.87 5.20
N GLU A 26 3.93 -5.43 5.93
CA GLU A 26 3.78 -4.60 7.12
C GLU A 26 3.62 -3.13 6.70
N GLY A 27 2.40 -2.60 6.81
CA GLY A 27 2.11 -1.17 6.67
C GLY A 27 1.85 -0.70 5.24
N LEU A 28 0.90 -1.32 4.52
CA LEU A 28 0.38 -0.73 3.28
C LEU A 28 -0.44 0.52 3.61
N ILE A 29 -0.13 1.64 2.97
CA ILE A 29 -0.98 2.82 3.00
C ILE A 29 -1.57 3.05 1.61
N VAL A 30 -2.90 3.15 1.54
CA VAL A 30 -3.65 3.44 0.31
C VAL A 30 -3.70 4.95 0.11
N VAL A 31 -3.13 5.45 -0.98
CA VAL A 31 -3.16 6.87 -1.34
C VAL A 31 -4.47 7.18 -2.06
N THR A 32 -5.59 7.13 -1.35
CA THR A 32 -6.84 7.66 -1.91
C THR A 32 -6.69 9.18 -1.99
N GLY A 33 -6.70 9.76 -3.19
CA GLY A 33 -6.72 11.22 -3.40
C GLY A 33 -7.95 11.94 -2.82
N SER A 34 -8.69 11.33 -1.91
CA SER A 34 -9.98 11.78 -1.37
C SER A 34 -9.86 12.08 0.14
N ARG A 35 -9.06 13.07 0.47
CA ARG A 35 -9.39 14.17 1.40
C ARG A 35 -8.66 15.42 0.95
N VAL A 36 -8.93 15.79 -0.29
CA VAL A 36 -8.74 17.14 -0.79
C VAL A 36 -10.04 17.44 -1.50
N ASP A 37 -10.94 18.13 -0.81
CA ASP A 37 -12.15 18.63 -1.45
C ASP A 37 -11.76 19.47 -2.67
N ARG A 38 -12.46 19.16 -3.75
CA ARG A 38 -12.13 19.47 -5.13
C ARG A 38 -13.01 20.61 -5.56
N ASP A 39 -12.69 21.81 -5.09
CA ASP A 39 -13.05 23.03 -5.78
C ASP A 39 -11.76 23.83 -5.97
N GLU A 40 -11.62 24.35 -7.19
CA GLU A 40 -10.67 25.37 -7.63
C GLU A 40 -9.33 24.91 -8.24
N TYR A 41 -9.18 25.35 -9.48
CA TYR A 41 -8.15 25.09 -10.49
C TYR A 41 -6.79 25.76 -10.16
N ASP A 42 -6.52 26.06 -8.88
CA ASP A 42 -5.42 26.93 -8.43
C ASP A 42 -4.40 26.27 -7.49
N ARG A 43 -4.47 24.95 -7.25
CA ARG A 43 -3.52 24.24 -6.35
C ARG A 43 -2.27 23.68 -7.03
N TYR A 44 -1.55 24.54 -7.77
CA TYR A 44 -0.13 24.28 -8.02
C TYR A 44 0.75 24.66 -6.80
N TYR A 45 0.18 25.43 -5.86
CA TYR A 45 0.80 25.80 -4.59
C TYR A 45 -0.22 25.59 -3.46
N ASP A 46 -0.08 24.47 -2.77
CA ASP A 46 -0.68 24.26 -1.46
C ASP A 46 0.39 24.72 -0.46
N ASP A 47 0.16 25.83 0.25
CA ASP A 47 1.18 26.56 1.05
C ASP A 47 1.79 25.71 2.18
N ASP A 48 1.15 24.60 2.55
CA ASP A 48 1.65 23.65 3.56
C ASP A 48 2.49 22.50 2.97
N GLN A 49 2.73 22.52 1.66
CA GLN A 49 3.54 21.49 1.00
C GLN A 49 5.02 21.80 1.12
N SER A 50 5.73 20.85 1.71
CA SER A 50 7.17 20.87 1.56
C SER A 50 7.55 20.56 0.11
N ALA A 51 8.23 21.49 -0.53
CA ALA A 51 8.77 21.30 -1.88
C ALA A 51 9.90 20.25 -1.92
N ILE A 52 10.43 19.84 -0.76
CA ILE A 52 11.58 18.93 -0.67
C ILE A 52 11.12 17.57 -0.14
N GLY A 53 11.35 16.54 -0.95
CA GLY A 53 10.95 15.18 -0.63
C GLY A 53 11.59 14.18 -1.58
N LEU A 54 10.92 13.04 -1.76
CA LEU A 54 11.37 11.93 -2.59
C LEU A 54 10.21 11.46 -3.47
N THR A 55 10.37 11.52 -4.79
CA THR A 55 9.44 10.87 -5.73
C THR A 55 9.85 9.43 -5.93
N ARG A 56 8.88 8.51 -5.88
CA ARG A 56 9.06 7.09 -6.19
C ARG A 56 7.88 6.54 -6.96
N THR A 57 8.14 5.56 -7.82
CA THR A 57 7.10 4.69 -8.37
C THR A 57 6.36 4.00 -7.22
N ALA A 58 5.03 3.99 -7.29
CA ALA A 58 4.18 3.24 -6.37
C ALA A 58 4.38 1.73 -6.58
N ASP A 59 4.08 0.94 -5.56
CA ASP A 59 4.16 -0.52 -5.65
C ASP A 59 2.92 -1.09 -6.34
N PHE A 60 1.74 -0.51 -6.09
CA PHE A 60 0.48 -1.01 -6.60
C PHE A 60 -0.47 0.11 -7.04
N PHE A 61 -1.27 -0.18 -8.07
CA PHE A 61 -2.61 0.34 -8.16
C PHE A 61 -3.51 -0.45 -7.21
N VAL A 62 -4.36 0.24 -6.48
CA VAL A 62 -5.24 -0.36 -5.49
C VAL A 62 -6.65 0.21 -5.61
N LYS A 63 -7.66 -0.66 -5.57
CA LYS A 63 -9.07 -0.27 -5.55
C LYS A 63 -9.79 -1.02 -4.42
N PRO A 64 -10.45 -0.33 -3.50
CA PRO A 64 -11.31 -0.98 -2.52
C PRO A 64 -12.57 -1.52 -3.20
N ILE A 65 -12.94 -2.74 -2.86
CA ILE A 65 -14.19 -3.38 -3.24
C ILE A 65 -14.93 -3.83 -1.98
N TYR A 66 -16.25 -3.69 -1.99
CA TYR A 66 -17.14 -4.07 -0.90
C TYR A 66 -18.03 -5.20 -1.38
N VAL A 67 -17.71 -6.43 -0.99
CA VAL A 67 -18.56 -7.59 -1.26
C VAL A 67 -19.65 -7.61 -0.21
N SER A 68 -20.90 -7.46 -0.62
CA SER A 68 -22.03 -7.27 0.29
C SER A 68 -23.17 -8.24 -0.03
N SER A 69 -24.02 -8.56 0.95
CA SER A 69 -25.32 -9.21 0.74
C SER A 69 -26.41 -8.48 1.52
N ASP A 70 -27.57 -8.31 0.87
CA ASP A 70 -28.76 -7.65 1.39
C ASP A 70 -29.87 -8.64 1.81
N SER A 71 -29.54 -9.94 1.93
CA SER A 71 -30.51 -10.95 2.33
C SER A 71 -31.06 -10.69 3.73
N ARG A 72 -32.38 -10.84 3.90
CA ARG A 72 -33.06 -10.51 5.17
C ARG A 72 -32.64 -11.46 6.29
N ASP A 73 -32.60 -12.74 5.99
CA ASP A 73 -32.13 -13.77 6.91
C ASP A 73 -30.60 -13.67 7.09
N ALA A 74 -30.14 -13.69 8.34
CA ALA A 74 -28.74 -13.43 8.68
C ALA A 74 -27.78 -14.54 8.24
N GLU A 75 -28.19 -15.80 8.38
CA GLU A 75 -27.38 -16.95 7.97
C GLU A 75 -27.30 -17.01 6.45
N THR A 76 -28.43 -16.88 5.76
CA THR A 76 -28.49 -16.79 4.29
C THR A 76 -27.60 -15.66 3.77
N ARG A 77 -27.68 -14.47 4.40
CA ARG A 77 -26.86 -13.31 4.04
C ARG A 77 -25.36 -13.59 4.16
N LYS A 78 -24.95 -14.28 5.23
CA LYS A 78 -23.56 -14.66 5.45
C LYS A 78 -23.10 -15.72 4.45
N GLU A 79 -23.93 -16.73 4.18
CA GLU A 79 -23.64 -17.79 3.20
C GLU A 79 -23.45 -17.23 1.79
N GLU A 80 -24.39 -16.39 1.34
CA GLU A 80 -24.32 -15.72 0.03
C GLU A 80 -23.08 -14.83 -0.10
N LEU A 81 -22.78 -14.04 0.93
CA LEU A 81 -21.60 -13.18 0.97
C LEU A 81 -20.32 -14.00 0.85
N LEU A 82 -20.18 -15.06 1.65
CA LEU A 82 -18.98 -15.91 1.64
C LEU A 82 -18.86 -16.67 0.31
N ALA A 83 -19.97 -17.09 -0.29
CA ALA A 83 -19.96 -17.71 -1.61
C ALA A 83 -19.49 -16.75 -2.70
N MET A 84 -20.01 -15.52 -2.74
CA MET A 84 -19.55 -14.50 -3.69
C MET A 84 -18.09 -14.13 -3.46
N LEU A 85 -17.64 -14.10 -2.20
CA LEU A 85 -16.25 -13.81 -1.86
C LEU A 85 -15.29 -14.92 -2.30
N ARG A 86 -15.69 -16.20 -2.19
CA ARG A 86 -14.90 -17.31 -2.78
C ARG A 86 -14.78 -17.18 -4.29
N ALA A 87 -15.89 -16.91 -4.98
CA ALA A 87 -15.86 -16.68 -6.43
C ALA A 87 -14.98 -15.47 -6.81
N THR A 88 -14.99 -14.42 -5.98
CA THR A 88 -14.12 -13.24 -6.14
C THR A 88 -12.64 -13.63 -6.04
N ILE A 89 -12.27 -14.47 -5.06
CA ILE A 89 -10.90 -14.94 -4.85
C ILE A 89 -10.43 -15.79 -6.04
N GLU A 90 -11.22 -16.80 -6.44
CA GLU A 90 -10.90 -17.69 -7.56
C GLU A 90 -10.74 -16.91 -8.87
N ARG A 91 -11.61 -15.92 -9.09
CA ARG A 91 -11.54 -15.05 -10.26
C ARG A 91 -10.31 -14.16 -10.23
N ALA A 92 -9.95 -13.62 -9.07
CA ALA A 92 -8.77 -12.76 -8.93
C ALA A 92 -7.48 -13.55 -9.22
N GLU A 93 -7.37 -14.78 -8.70
CA GLU A 93 -6.25 -15.67 -8.99
C GLU A 93 -6.13 -15.96 -10.49
N SER A 94 -7.26 -16.22 -11.16
CA SER A 94 -7.31 -16.46 -12.60
C SER A 94 -6.92 -15.24 -13.44
N ASP A 95 -7.28 -14.03 -12.99
CA ASP A 95 -6.99 -12.76 -13.68
C ASP A 95 -5.62 -12.14 -13.27
N GLY A 96 -4.84 -12.86 -12.45
CA GLY A 96 -3.52 -12.43 -11.96
C GLY A 96 -3.58 -11.22 -11.02
N LEU A 97 -4.71 -11.01 -10.35
CA LEU A 97 -4.96 -9.92 -9.41
C LEU A 97 -4.67 -10.38 -7.97
N ARG A 98 -4.18 -9.47 -7.13
CA ARG A 98 -3.94 -9.76 -5.71
C ARG A 98 -5.05 -9.17 -4.87
N LEU A 99 -5.59 -9.94 -3.93
CA LEU A 99 -6.57 -9.47 -2.96
C LEU A 99 -5.92 -9.36 -1.58
N VAL A 100 -6.17 -8.24 -0.88
CA VAL A 100 -5.79 -8.08 0.52
C VAL A 100 -6.90 -7.49 1.35
N ALA A 101 -6.94 -7.82 2.64
CA ALA A 101 -7.90 -7.27 3.59
C ALA A 101 -7.24 -7.03 4.96
N GLY A 102 -7.83 -6.11 5.73
CA GLY A 102 -7.38 -5.74 7.07
C GLY A 102 -7.48 -4.24 7.33
N ASN A 103 -7.38 -3.86 8.60
CA ASN A 103 -7.49 -2.45 9.04
C ASN A 103 -6.12 -1.83 9.36
N TYR A 104 -5.23 -2.61 10.01
CA TYR A 104 -3.89 -2.16 10.42
C TYR A 104 -2.77 -2.89 9.69
N LYS A 105 -2.98 -4.18 9.42
CA LYS A 105 -2.07 -5.03 8.64
C LYS A 105 -2.89 -5.68 7.55
N LEU A 106 -2.50 -5.41 6.31
CA LEU A 106 -3.15 -6.03 5.17
C LEU A 106 -2.59 -7.42 4.97
N THR A 107 -3.49 -8.39 4.85
CA THR A 107 -3.15 -9.80 4.68
C THR A 107 -3.73 -10.31 3.37
N PRO A 108 -3.01 -11.20 2.65
CA PRO A 108 -3.54 -11.85 1.46
C PRO A 108 -4.87 -12.54 1.74
N VAL A 109 -5.88 -12.22 0.93
CA VAL A 109 -7.17 -12.91 0.98
C VAL A 109 -7.04 -14.21 0.18
N THR A 110 -7.30 -15.34 0.84
CA THR A 110 -7.19 -16.67 0.26
C THR A 110 -8.41 -17.52 0.64
N LEU A 111 -8.71 -18.55 -0.14
CA LEU A 111 -9.83 -19.46 0.15
C LEU A 111 -9.71 -20.10 1.53
N ALA A 112 -8.50 -20.39 1.99
CA ALA A 112 -8.23 -20.98 3.30
C ALA A 112 -8.61 -20.06 4.47
N ARG A 113 -8.60 -18.73 4.27
CA ARG A 113 -8.81 -17.72 5.32
C ARG A 113 -10.05 -16.87 5.09
N VAL A 114 -10.89 -17.22 4.12
CA VAL A 114 -12.09 -16.43 3.76
C VAL A 114 -13.05 -16.26 4.95
N ALA A 115 -13.11 -17.26 5.83
CA ALA A 115 -13.96 -17.24 7.02
C ALA A 115 -13.40 -16.37 8.17
N GLU A 116 -12.12 -15.97 8.09
CA GLU A 116 -11.44 -15.12 9.09
C GLU A 116 -11.60 -13.63 8.78
N LEU A 117 -12.20 -13.29 7.63
CA LEU A 117 -12.36 -11.90 7.20
C LEU A 117 -13.41 -11.18 8.06
N ASP A 118 -13.14 -9.92 8.34
CA ASP A 118 -14.01 -9.07 9.16
C ASP A 118 -15.30 -8.74 8.40
N ILE A 119 -16.41 -9.34 8.84
CA ILE A 119 -17.74 -9.06 8.31
C ILE A 119 -18.34 -7.91 9.10
N THR A 120 -18.56 -6.80 8.43
CA THR A 120 -19.10 -5.58 9.02
C THR A 120 -20.53 -5.33 8.54
N ALA A 121 -21.27 -4.50 9.28
CA ALA A 121 -22.55 -3.99 8.81
C ALA A 121 -22.34 -3.07 7.59
N GLY A 122 -23.27 -3.14 6.63
CA GLY A 122 -23.32 -2.21 5.52
C GLY A 122 -24.07 -0.92 5.85
N ARG A 123 -24.45 -0.17 4.81
CA ARG A 123 -25.19 1.10 4.97
C ARG A 123 -26.66 0.89 5.34
N ARG A 124 -27.21 -0.31 5.09
CA ARG A 124 -28.60 -0.66 5.41
C ARG A 124 -28.61 -1.65 6.57
N PRO A 125 -29.70 -1.70 7.38
CA PRO A 125 -29.79 -2.61 8.53
C PRO A 125 -29.61 -4.09 8.18
N ASP A 126 -30.06 -4.51 7.00
CA ASP A 126 -29.99 -5.90 6.54
C ASP A 126 -28.82 -6.14 5.58
N THR A 127 -27.74 -5.38 5.69
CA THR A 127 -26.53 -5.55 4.86
C THR A 127 -25.37 -6.04 5.69
N SER A 128 -24.73 -7.12 5.23
CA SER A 128 -23.41 -7.54 5.70
C SER A 128 -22.42 -7.31 4.56
N ARG A 129 -21.21 -6.88 4.88
CA ARG A 129 -20.17 -6.59 3.89
C ARG A 129 -18.77 -6.95 4.37
N VAL A 130 -17.90 -7.25 3.42
CA VAL A 130 -16.45 -7.39 3.61
C VAL A 130 -15.74 -6.41 2.69
N LEU A 131 -14.80 -5.65 3.25
CA LEU A 131 -13.90 -4.78 2.51
C LEU A 131 -12.65 -5.56 2.11
N VAL A 132 -12.38 -5.59 0.81
CA VAL A 132 -11.16 -6.14 0.23
C VAL A 132 -10.54 -5.09 -0.69
N TYR A 133 -9.23 -5.10 -0.81
CA TYR A 133 -8.49 -4.28 -1.75
C TYR A 133 -7.98 -5.16 -2.89
N VAL A 134 -8.35 -4.79 -4.12
CA VAL A 134 -7.77 -5.37 -5.33
C VAL A 134 -6.48 -4.61 -5.63
N ARG A 135 -5.38 -5.33 -5.79
CA ARG A 135 -4.05 -4.77 -6.09
C ARG A 135 -3.52 -5.26 -7.42
N ILE A 136 -2.98 -4.33 -8.20
CA ILE A 136 -2.24 -4.60 -9.44
C ILE A 136 -0.86 -3.98 -9.28
N PRO A 137 0.24 -4.76 -9.39
CA PRO A 137 1.58 -4.18 -9.36
C PRO A 137 1.76 -3.12 -10.45
N VAL A 138 2.33 -1.96 -10.10
CA VAL A 138 2.68 -0.96 -11.13
C VAL A 138 3.71 -1.56 -12.08
N GLY A 139 3.56 -1.31 -13.39
CA GLY A 139 4.40 -1.90 -14.44
C GLY A 139 4.04 -3.34 -14.84
N SER A 140 2.90 -3.87 -14.37
CA SER A 140 2.41 -5.23 -14.72
C SER A 140 1.19 -5.23 -15.66
N GLY A 141 1.04 -4.19 -16.47
CA GLY A 141 0.02 -4.11 -17.52
C GLY A 141 -0.61 -2.73 -17.65
N PRO A 142 -1.33 -2.23 -16.63
CA PRO A 142 -1.85 -0.87 -16.65
C PRO A 142 -0.72 0.15 -16.52
N ASP A 143 -0.76 1.21 -17.34
CA ASP A 143 0.21 2.31 -17.33
C ASP A 143 -0.32 3.55 -16.59
N SER A 144 -1.60 3.57 -16.24
CA SER A 144 -2.26 4.68 -15.55
C SER A 144 -3.27 4.21 -14.51
N VAL A 145 -3.67 5.14 -13.62
CA VAL A 145 -4.75 4.90 -12.65
C VAL A 145 -6.05 4.54 -13.37
N LYS A 146 -6.32 5.19 -14.50
CA LYS A 146 -7.50 4.92 -15.32
C LYS A 146 -7.49 3.50 -15.90
N ASP A 147 -6.38 3.05 -16.47
CA ASP A 147 -6.29 1.70 -17.07
C ASP A 147 -6.44 0.62 -15.99
N ALA A 148 -5.88 0.87 -14.80
CA ALA A 148 -6.04 0.00 -13.65
C ALA A 148 -7.50 -0.04 -13.19
N ASP A 149 -8.16 1.11 -13.12
CA ASP A 149 -9.59 1.23 -12.78
C ASP A 149 -10.45 0.41 -13.73
N GLU A 150 -10.26 0.57 -15.04
CA GLU A 150 -11.00 -0.16 -16.07
C GLU A 150 -10.74 -1.67 -16.01
N ARG A 151 -9.51 -2.09 -15.73
CA ARG A 151 -9.17 -3.51 -15.55
C ARG A 151 -9.89 -4.09 -14.33
N ILE A 152 -9.90 -3.38 -13.21
CA ILE A 152 -10.57 -3.83 -11.98
C ILE A 152 -12.09 -3.82 -12.17
N GLU A 153 -12.66 -2.85 -12.88
CA GLU A 153 -14.09 -2.83 -13.22
C GLU A 153 -14.50 -4.03 -14.09
N ARG A 154 -13.69 -4.40 -15.08
CA ARG A 154 -13.94 -5.62 -15.89
C ARG A 154 -13.88 -6.88 -15.03
N PHE A 155 -12.89 -6.96 -14.13
CA PHE A 155 -12.79 -8.05 -13.16
C PHE A 155 -14.04 -8.13 -12.28
N VAL A 156 -14.48 -7.03 -11.66
CA VAL A 156 -15.66 -7.01 -10.80
C VAL A 156 -16.92 -7.45 -11.54
N LYS A 157 -17.11 -6.98 -12.78
CA LYS A 157 -18.25 -7.37 -13.64
C LYS A 157 -18.25 -8.84 -14.04
N SER A 158 -17.10 -9.52 -13.99
CA SER A 158 -16.98 -10.93 -14.33
C SER A 158 -17.31 -11.88 -13.16
N ILE A 159 -17.45 -11.35 -11.94
CA ILE A 159 -17.74 -12.16 -10.75
C ILE A 159 -19.22 -12.56 -10.76
N PRO A 160 -19.53 -13.87 -10.65
CA PRO A 160 -20.92 -14.31 -10.62
C PRO A 160 -21.63 -13.82 -9.36
N VAL A 161 -22.84 -13.29 -9.56
CA VAL A 161 -23.72 -12.87 -8.46
C VAL A 161 -24.26 -14.10 -7.72
N THR A 162 -24.20 -14.07 -6.39
CA THR A 162 -24.78 -15.11 -5.53
C THR A 162 -25.95 -14.54 -4.73
N GLY A 163 -27.17 -15.01 -5.00
CA GLY A 163 -28.37 -14.60 -4.27
C GLY A 163 -28.58 -13.08 -4.34
N ARG A 164 -28.68 -12.41 -3.19
CA ARG A 164 -28.82 -10.94 -3.09
C ARG A 164 -27.48 -10.23 -2.86
N SER A 165 -26.38 -10.86 -3.22
CA SER A 165 -25.06 -10.28 -3.09
C SER A 165 -24.71 -9.34 -4.24
N TYR A 166 -23.86 -8.36 -3.95
CA TYR A 166 -23.37 -7.39 -4.92
C TYR A 166 -21.99 -6.88 -4.52
N ILE A 167 -21.30 -6.25 -5.48
CA ILE A 167 -20.00 -5.61 -5.25
C ILE A 167 -20.11 -4.13 -5.57
N GLU A 168 -19.74 -3.31 -4.59
CA GLU A 168 -19.49 -1.88 -4.81
C GLU A 168 -17.99 -1.63 -4.90
N THR A 169 -17.58 -0.67 -5.72
CA THR A 169 -16.18 -0.26 -5.86
C THR A 169 -16.00 1.17 -5.35
N GLY A 170 -14.84 1.46 -4.74
CA GLY A 170 -14.40 2.83 -4.48
C GLY A 170 -13.46 3.33 -5.58
N SER A 171 -12.81 4.46 -5.34
CA SER A 171 -11.84 5.02 -6.30
C SER A 171 -10.55 4.22 -6.34
N THR A 172 -9.97 4.08 -7.55
CA THR A 172 -8.61 3.54 -7.72
C THR A 172 -7.57 4.57 -7.29
N ALA A 173 -6.51 4.08 -6.65
CA ALA A 173 -5.46 4.86 -6.01
C ALA A 173 -4.09 4.21 -6.21
N LEU A 174 -3.02 4.94 -5.90
CA LEU A 174 -1.68 4.37 -5.76
C LEU A 174 -1.45 3.88 -4.34
N ALA A 175 -0.55 2.91 -4.16
CA ALA A 175 -0.22 2.32 -2.88
C ALA A 175 1.30 2.10 -2.79
N ILE A 176 1.87 2.39 -1.61
CA ILE A 176 3.26 2.09 -1.27
C ILE A 176 3.30 1.19 -0.04
N ASN A 177 4.14 0.16 -0.12
CA ASN A 177 4.43 -0.74 0.97
C ASN A 177 5.47 -0.15 1.92
N ASN A 178 5.18 -0.20 3.22
CA ASN A 178 6.06 0.23 4.28
C ASN A 178 6.72 1.59 3.99
N PRO A 179 5.94 2.68 3.80
CA PRO A 179 6.51 3.97 3.40
C PRO A 179 7.52 4.51 4.41
N GLN A 180 7.39 4.13 5.69
CA GLN A 180 8.30 4.52 6.76
C GLN A 180 9.76 4.15 6.49
N GLN A 181 10.04 3.10 5.71
CA GLN A 181 11.40 2.74 5.31
C GLN A 181 12.11 3.87 4.54
N TYR A 182 11.35 4.74 3.87
CA TYR A 182 11.89 5.85 3.08
C TYR A 182 12.14 7.12 3.90
N ARG A 183 11.76 7.14 5.18
CA ARG A 183 11.92 8.32 6.04
C ARG A 183 13.36 8.85 6.04
N GLY A 184 14.35 7.95 6.18
CA GLY A 184 15.76 8.35 6.18
C GLY A 184 16.21 9.00 4.87
N ALA A 185 15.70 8.51 3.74
CA ALA A 185 15.98 9.08 2.43
C ALA A 185 15.34 10.47 2.26
N VAL A 186 14.12 10.67 2.75
CA VAL A 186 13.45 11.97 2.76
C VAL A 186 14.19 12.98 3.64
N VAL A 187 14.56 12.59 4.88
CA VAL A 187 15.37 13.45 5.76
C VAL A 187 16.70 13.83 5.11
N LYS A 188 17.35 12.89 4.42
CA LYS A 188 18.58 13.17 3.67
C LYS A 188 18.34 14.17 2.54
N ALA A 189 17.28 14.01 1.75
CA ALA A 189 16.93 14.95 0.68
C ALA A 189 16.70 16.37 1.23
N ILE A 190 15.99 16.48 2.35
CA ILE A 190 15.77 17.75 3.06
C ILE A 190 17.08 18.38 3.50
N ALA A 191 17.95 17.60 4.15
CA ALA A 191 19.24 18.09 4.64
C ALA A 191 20.17 18.52 3.49
N ASP A 192 20.20 17.78 2.39
CA ASP A 192 21.05 18.07 1.24
C ASP A 192 20.60 19.35 0.52
N GLU A 193 19.29 19.54 0.29
CA GLU A 193 18.75 20.77 -0.30
C GLU A 193 18.94 21.98 0.62
N SER A 194 18.65 21.82 1.91
CA SER A 194 18.87 22.83 2.93
C SER A 194 20.33 23.33 2.94
N LYS A 195 21.30 22.41 2.86
CA LYS A 195 22.73 22.75 2.78
C LYS A 195 23.08 23.48 1.49
N ARG A 196 22.49 23.10 0.35
CA ARG A 196 22.67 23.82 -0.92
C ARG A 196 22.22 25.27 -0.80
N TYR A 197 21.06 25.51 -0.19
CA TYR A 197 20.57 26.88 0.02
C TYR A 197 21.47 27.67 0.98
N ALA A 198 21.87 27.10 2.12
CA ALA A 198 22.79 27.78 3.04
C ALA A 198 24.12 28.16 2.37
N ALA A 199 24.67 27.29 1.53
CA ALA A 199 25.91 27.55 0.81
C ALA A 199 25.84 28.76 -0.14
N MET A 200 24.64 29.13 -0.63
CA MET A 200 24.44 30.32 -1.45
C MET A 200 24.68 31.63 -0.70
N PHE A 201 24.60 31.63 0.65
CA PHE A 201 24.83 32.80 1.50
C PHE A 201 26.28 32.92 1.99
N GLY A 202 27.12 31.91 1.75
CA GLY A 202 28.53 31.87 2.15
C GLY A 202 28.83 30.98 3.35
N ASN A 203 30.12 30.76 3.61
CA ASN A 203 30.59 29.77 4.59
C ASN A 203 30.27 30.13 6.06
N ASP A 204 29.95 31.39 6.33
CA ASP A 204 29.61 31.88 7.66
C ASP A 204 28.13 31.68 8.02
N TYR A 205 27.33 31.16 7.08
CA TYR A 205 25.93 30.84 7.31
C TYR A 205 25.75 29.35 7.63
N GLY A 206 24.83 29.09 8.55
CA GLY A 206 24.34 27.77 8.91
C GLY A 206 22.84 27.65 8.65
N ILE A 207 22.30 26.46 8.91
CA ILE A 207 20.88 26.18 8.77
C ILE A 207 20.32 25.52 10.02
N GLU A 208 19.16 26.00 10.44
CA GLU A 208 18.34 25.38 11.47
C GLU A 208 17.10 24.80 10.79
N ILE A 209 16.92 23.48 10.86
CA ILE A 209 15.76 22.76 10.27
C ILE A 209 14.83 22.35 11.41
N ARG A 210 13.52 22.57 11.25
CA ARG A 210 12.47 22.22 12.22
C ARG A 210 11.41 21.32 11.54
N GLY A 211 10.82 20.40 12.30
CA GLY A 211 9.75 19.48 11.81
C GLY A 211 10.24 18.13 11.30
N LEU A 212 11.55 17.81 11.40
CA LEU A 212 12.08 16.51 10.97
C LEU A 212 11.61 15.33 11.83
N ASP A 213 11.02 15.60 13.00
CA ASP A 213 10.36 14.67 13.90
C ASP A 213 8.90 14.38 13.52
N SER A 214 8.29 15.18 12.65
CA SER A 214 6.91 15.00 12.16
C SER A 214 6.73 13.74 11.32
N GLU A 215 5.49 13.33 11.08
CA GLU A 215 5.17 12.12 10.32
C GLU A 215 5.62 12.20 8.85
N LEU A 216 5.75 11.02 8.23
CA LEU A 216 6.00 10.92 6.79
C LEU A 216 4.67 11.05 6.05
N TYR A 217 4.55 12.07 5.23
CA TYR A 217 3.42 12.30 4.35
C TYR A 217 3.71 11.78 2.96
N PHE A 218 2.65 11.53 2.20
CA PHE A 218 2.74 11.08 0.82
C PHE A 218 1.55 11.60 0.01
N LYS A 219 1.75 11.85 -1.28
CA LYS A 219 0.69 12.22 -2.22
C LYS A 219 1.01 11.70 -3.62
N GLN A 220 -0.01 11.55 -4.46
CA GLN A 220 0.21 11.20 -5.86
C GLN A 220 0.99 12.32 -6.57
N ALA A 221 2.05 11.95 -7.27
CA ALA A 221 2.91 12.85 -8.05
C ALA A 221 2.66 12.73 -9.55
N SER A 222 2.33 11.53 -10.02
CA SER A 222 1.99 11.24 -11.41
C SER A 222 1.03 10.05 -11.48
N GLU A 223 0.77 9.53 -12.68
CA GLU A 223 -0.06 8.33 -12.88
C GLU A 223 0.49 7.07 -12.20
N THR A 224 1.79 7.03 -11.92
CA THR A 224 2.46 5.85 -11.34
C THR A 224 3.36 6.19 -10.15
N GLU A 225 3.55 7.47 -9.83
CA GLU A 225 4.48 7.89 -8.80
C GLU A 225 3.79 8.59 -7.64
N VAL A 226 4.42 8.46 -6.47
CA VAL A 226 4.04 9.10 -5.23
C VAL A 226 5.22 9.95 -4.77
N PHE A 227 4.91 11.15 -4.30
CA PHE A 227 5.85 12.04 -3.65
C PHE A 227 5.74 11.85 -2.13
N LEU A 228 6.84 11.47 -1.50
CA LEU A 228 6.97 11.33 -0.05
C LEU A 228 7.69 12.56 0.52
N TYR A 229 7.15 13.13 1.61
CA TYR A 229 7.71 14.34 2.21
C TYR A 229 7.51 14.36 3.73
N ILE A 230 8.30 15.17 4.40
CA ILE A 230 8.10 15.52 5.81
C ILE A 230 7.87 17.02 5.83
N GLN A 231 6.79 17.46 6.47
CA GLN A 231 6.55 18.88 6.67
C GLN A 231 7.68 19.47 7.50
N HIS A 232 8.33 20.51 6.99
CA HIS A 232 9.45 21.13 7.66
C HIS A 232 9.57 22.60 7.27
N SER A 233 10.28 23.34 8.11
CA SER A 233 10.74 24.69 7.83
C SER A 233 12.23 24.77 8.10
N PHE A 234 12.91 25.72 7.47
CA PHE A 234 14.29 26.00 7.77
C PHE A 234 14.58 27.50 7.77
N VAL A 235 15.55 27.90 8.59
CA VAL A 235 16.06 29.27 8.65
C VAL A 235 17.55 29.23 8.39
N ILE A 236 18.00 30.06 7.45
CA ILE A 236 19.41 30.30 7.17
C ILE A 236 19.84 31.52 7.99
N LYS A 237 20.88 31.36 8.80
CA LYS A 237 21.39 32.41 9.70
C LYS A 237 22.91 32.33 9.83
N PRO A 238 23.61 33.42 10.20
CA PRO A 238 25.01 33.35 10.56
C PRO A 238 25.25 32.31 11.67
N LYS A 239 26.41 31.63 11.61
CA LYS A 239 26.83 30.61 12.60
C LYS A 239 27.07 31.20 13.98
#